data_AF-A0A973R7X4-F1
#
_entry.id   AF-A0A973R7X4-F1
#
_cell.length_a   1.000
_cell.length_b   1.000
_cell.length_c   1.000
_cell.angle_alpha   90.00
_cell.angle_beta   90.00
_cell.angle_gamma   90.00
#
_symmetry.space_group_name_H-M   'P 1'
#
loop_
_entity.id
_entity.type
_entity.pdbx_description
1 polymer ?
#
loop_
_entity_poly.entity_id
_entity_poly.type
_entity_poly.pdbx_seq_one_letter_code
_entity_poly.pdbx_strand_id
1 'polypeptide(L)'
;MDDAYRAALHRFEDDLRARRLSPHTVRGYLADVADLFAFAERTGAAGPTAIGLDIARSWLAESAAAGAARTTLARRTAAARAWSRNAGLPALSRLATPKPRSPLPTVLSHRQMSDTLTGAAAEATTNDPLALRDAAILEFLYATAARVSELCALNVDDLDFDRRTARLTGKGGRERTVPFGLPAERALHAWLAENARGAVLAGRVGGGGGNQKTAKKPTTPAQATMPTSLHATLPPTSNAAPDHAAPHTA
;
A
#
# COMPACT_ATOMS: atom_id res chain seq x y z
N MET A 1 -25.02 15.18 1.36
CA MET A 1 -24.29 15.22 2.64
C MET A 1 -24.53 16.56 3.30
N ASP A 2 -25.57 16.55 4.12
CA ASP A 2 -25.98 17.60 5.04
C ASP A 2 -24.85 18.04 5.99
N ASP A 3 -24.96 19.26 6.52
CA ASP A 3 -23.94 19.96 7.30
C ASP A 3 -23.60 19.22 8.60
N ALA A 4 -24.58 18.56 9.21
CA ALA A 4 -24.37 17.76 10.42
C ALA A 4 -23.36 16.61 10.17
N TYR A 5 -23.46 15.93 9.02
CA TYR A 5 -22.52 14.88 8.62
C TYR A 5 -21.14 15.43 8.31
N ARG A 6 -21.06 16.57 7.62
CA ARG A 6 -19.78 17.23 7.32
C ARG A 6 -19.05 17.62 8.61
N ALA A 7 -19.75 18.23 9.56
CA ALA A 7 -19.19 18.59 10.86
C ALA A 7 -18.71 17.35 11.65
N ALA A 8 -19.46 16.25 11.62
CA ALA A 8 -19.05 15.00 12.25
C ALA A 8 -17.81 14.38 11.60
N LEU A 9 -17.69 14.48 10.28
CA LEU A 9 -16.53 13.97 9.54
C LEU A 9 -15.26 14.78 9.85
N HIS A 10 -15.36 16.11 9.92
CA HIS A 10 -14.24 16.98 10.32
C HIS A 10 -13.75 16.69 11.74
N ARG A 11 -14.66 16.56 12.72
CA ARG A 11 -14.27 16.17 14.09
C ARG A 11 -13.54 14.82 14.13
N PHE A 12 -13.95 13.88 13.29
CA PHE A 12 -13.30 12.59 13.18
C PHE A 12 -11.91 12.68 12.53
N GLU A 13 -11.76 13.50 11.49
CA GLU A 13 -10.47 13.78 10.86
C GLU A 13 -9.46 14.34 11.87
N ASP A 14 -9.88 15.29 12.70
CA ASP A 14 -9.04 15.90 13.73
C ASP A 14 -8.58 14.87 14.78
N ASP A 15 -9.47 13.98 15.23
CA ASP A 15 -9.10 12.86 16.13
C ASP A 15 -8.07 11.92 15.50
N LEU A 16 -8.29 11.52 14.24
CA LEU A 16 -7.37 10.60 13.56
C LEU A 16 -5.98 11.22 13.39
N ARG A 17 -5.91 12.52 13.11
CA ARG A 17 -4.66 13.28 13.03
C ARG A 17 -3.97 13.40 14.39
N ALA A 18 -4.72 13.74 15.44
CA ALA A 18 -4.19 13.82 16.81
C ALA A 18 -3.57 12.50 17.27
N ARG A 19 -4.14 11.36 16.84
CA ARG A 19 -3.65 10.00 17.12
C ARG A 19 -2.46 9.57 16.26
N ARG A 20 -1.94 10.45 15.39
CA ARG A 20 -0.76 10.23 14.53
C ARG A 20 -0.85 8.94 13.71
N LEU A 21 -2.05 8.62 13.22
CA LEU A 21 -2.23 7.50 12.29
C LEU A 21 -1.56 7.82 10.94
N SER A 22 -1.21 6.77 10.19
CA SER A 22 -0.58 6.98 8.88
C SER A 22 -1.54 7.76 7.95
N PRO A 23 -1.03 8.63 7.06
CA PRO A 23 -1.87 9.38 6.13
C PRO A 23 -2.79 8.49 5.30
N HIS A 24 -2.33 7.29 4.94
CA HIS A 24 -3.13 6.32 4.21
C HIS A 24 -4.28 5.76 5.05
N THR A 25 -4.04 5.45 6.34
CA THR A 25 -5.10 5.03 7.26
C THR A 25 -6.13 6.13 7.48
N VAL A 26 -5.68 7.39 7.64
CA VAL A 26 -6.58 8.54 7.77
C VAL A 26 -7.50 8.65 6.53
N ARG A 27 -6.92 8.68 5.33
CA ARG A 27 -7.70 8.74 4.07
C ARG A 27 -8.69 7.59 3.95
N GLY A 28 -8.26 6.36 4.22
CA GLY A 28 -9.12 5.18 4.13
C GLY A 28 -10.30 5.25 5.12
N TYR A 29 -10.04 5.67 6.37
CA TYR A 29 -11.08 5.76 7.39
C TYR A 29 -12.07 6.88 7.09
N LEU A 30 -11.60 8.05 6.63
CA LEU A 30 -12.48 9.15 6.23
C LEU A 30 -13.35 8.77 5.04
N ALA A 31 -12.79 8.10 4.03
CA ALA A 31 -13.56 7.63 2.88
C ALA A 31 -14.66 6.63 3.30
N ASP A 32 -14.34 5.67 4.18
CA ASP A 32 -15.32 4.69 4.65
C ASP A 32 -16.43 5.33 5.50
N VAL A 33 -16.10 6.30 6.36
CA VAL A 33 -17.10 6.99 7.20
C VAL A 33 -17.96 7.94 6.38
N ALA A 34 -17.38 8.62 5.38
CA ALA A 34 -18.15 9.42 4.43
C ALA A 34 -19.14 8.54 3.64
N ASP A 35 -18.73 7.34 3.23
CA ASP A 35 -19.60 6.36 2.56
C ASP A 35 -20.75 5.89 3.47
N LEU A 36 -20.46 5.59 4.75
CA LEU A 36 -21.48 5.27 5.76
C LEU A 36 -22.48 6.43 5.94
N PHE A 37 -22.00 7.68 6.00
CA PHE A 37 -22.87 8.84 6.13
C PHE A 37 -23.77 9.05 4.92
N ALA A 38 -23.22 8.89 3.71
CA ALA A 38 -24.00 8.96 2.49
C ALA A 38 -25.09 7.85 2.44
N PHE A 39 -24.76 6.65 2.92
CA PHE A 39 -25.75 5.57 3.07
C PHE A 39 -26.84 5.95 4.09
N ALA A 40 -26.44 6.39 5.29
CA ALA A 40 -27.36 6.75 6.37
C ALA A 40 -28.35 7.87 5.93
N GLU A 41 -27.83 8.90 5.26
CA GLU A 41 -28.60 10.01 4.70
C GLU A 41 -29.63 9.50 3.68
N ARG A 42 -29.23 8.63 2.75
CA ARG A 42 -30.16 8.04 1.76
C ARG A 42 -31.22 7.13 2.40
N THR A 43 -30.92 6.48 3.51
CA THR A 43 -31.87 5.63 4.25
C THR A 43 -32.75 6.42 5.24
N GLY A 44 -32.65 7.75 5.25
CA GLY A 44 -33.52 8.61 6.06
C GLY A 44 -33.08 8.79 7.52
N ALA A 45 -31.81 8.55 7.84
CA ALA A 45 -31.30 8.80 9.18
C ALA A 45 -31.36 10.30 9.51
N ALA A 46 -31.92 10.64 10.68
CA ALA A 46 -32.05 12.01 11.19
C ALA A 46 -30.70 12.58 11.72
N GLY A 47 -29.63 12.37 10.95
CA GLY A 47 -28.28 12.86 11.24
C GLY A 47 -27.32 11.80 11.79
N PRO A 48 -26.06 12.18 12.05
CA PRO A 48 -24.99 11.26 12.45
C PRO A 48 -25.30 10.50 13.75
N THR A 49 -25.99 11.12 14.71
CA THR A 49 -26.32 10.52 16.00
C THR A 49 -27.36 9.41 15.89
N ALA A 50 -28.13 9.37 14.81
CA ALA A 50 -29.12 8.34 14.53
C ALA A 50 -28.51 7.07 13.91
N ILE A 51 -27.20 7.05 13.62
CA ILE A 51 -26.53 5.88 13.03
C ILE A 51 -26.40 4.77 14.06
N GLY A 52 -27.36 3.85 14.04
CA GLY A 52 -27.41 2.63 14.83
C GLY A 52 -26.79 1.41 14.16
N LEU A 53 -26.85 0.28 14.87
CA LEU A 53 -26.34 -1.01 14.38
C LEU A 53 -27.09 -1.51 13.15
N ASP A 54 -28.37 -1.21 13.03
CA ASP A 54 -29.24 -1.50 11.91
C ASP A 54 -28.73 -0.83 10.63
N ILE A 55 -28.53 0.50 10.65
CA ILE A 55 -28.02 1.26 9.51
C ILE A 55 -26.62 0.76 9.12
N ALA A 56 -25.73 0.59 10.11
CA ALA A 56 -24.38 0.13 9.84
C ALA A 56 -24.33 -1.30 9.28
N ARG A 57 -25.21 -2.20 9.72
CA ARG A 57 -25.31 -3.57 9.16
C ARG A 57 -25.86 -3.55 7.74
N SER A 58 -26.89 -2.76 7.47
CA SER A 58 -27.45 -2.60 6.13
C SER A 58 -26.42 -2.01 5.16
N TRP A 59 -25.66 -1.01 5.58
CA TRP A 59 -24.54 -0.46 4.80
C TRP A 59 -23.48 -1.51 4.46
N LEU A 60 -23.05 -2.31 5.45
CA LEU A 60 -22.08 -3.39 5.21
C LEU A 60 -22.65 -4.50 4.33
N ALA A 61 -23.96 -4.79 4.43
CA ALA A 61 -24.64 -5.75 3.59
C ALA A 61 -24.73 -5.27 2.13
N GLU A 62 -25.08 -4.00 1.89
CA GLU A 62 -25.06 -3.37 0.56
C GLU A 62 -23.65 -3.44 -0.04
N SER A 63 -22.64 -3.11 0.77
CA SER A 63 -21.23 -3.20 0.37
C SER A 63 -20.84 -4.63 -0.06
N ALA A 64 -21.28 -5.63 0.70
CA ALA A 64 -21.00 -7.04 0.42
C ALA A 64 -21.74 -7.51 -0.85
N ALA A 65 -23.00 -7.11 -1.03
CA ALA A 65 -23.79 -7.40 -2.22
C ALA A 65 -23.20 -6.76 -3.48
N ALA A 66 -22.56 -5.59 -3.34
CA ALA A 66 -21.79 -4.94 -4.40
C ALA A 66 -20.41 -5.57 -4.68
N GLY A 67 -20.09 -6.70 -4.05
CA GLY A 67 -18.86 -7.46 -4.30
C GLY A 67 -17.63 -6.94 -3.55
N ALA A 68 -17.78 -6.12 -2.51
CA ALA A 68 -16.64 -5.65 -1.72
C ALA A 68 -15.87 -6.83 -1.10
N ALA A 69 -14.55 -6.82 -1.24
CA ALA A 69 -13.68 -7.82 -0.63
C ALA A 69 -13.83 -7.84 0.90
N ARG A 70 -13.63 -9.01 1.52
CA ARG A 70 -13.68 -9.16 3.00
C ARG A 70 -12.75 -8.20 3.75
N THR A 71 -11.58 -7.91 3.18
CA THR A 71 -10.62 -6.93 3.71
C THR A 71 -11.19 -5.51 3.70
N THR A 72 -11.93 -5.15 2.65
CA THR A 72 -12.67 -3.89 2.57
C THR A 72 -13.77 -3.81 3.63
N LEU A 73 -14.58 -4.87 3.78
CA LEU A 73 -15.63 -4.92 4.81
C LEU A 73 -15.08 -4.84 6.23
N ALA A 74 -13.94 -5.49 6.48
CA ALA A 74 -13.26 -5.42 7.76
C ALA A 74 -12.73 -4.01 8.05
N ARG A 75 -12.14 -3.34 7.06
CA ARG A 75 -11.68 -1.94 7.17
C ARG A 75 -12.84 -0.98 7.40
N ARG A 76 -13.93 -1.11 6.64
CA ARG A 76 -15.19 -0.36 6.82
C ARG A 76 -15.75 -0.50 8.23
N THR A 77 -15.78 -1.73 8.75
CA THR A 77 -16.21 -2.02 10.12
C THR A 77 -15.29 -1.34 11.14
N ALA A 78 -13.97 -1.39 10.96
CA ALA A 78 -13.01 -0.74 11.85
C ALA A 78 -13.15 0.79 11.83
N ALA A 79 -13.36 1.38 10.65
CA ALA A 79 -13.59 2.81 10.49
C ALA A 79 -14.87 3.27 11.18
N ALA A 80 -15.99 2.56 10.96
CA ALA A 80 -17.27 2.83 11.63
C ALA A 80 -17.15 2.76 13.17
N ARG A 81 -16.46 1.74 13.70
CA ARG A 81 -16.18 1.61 15.15
C ARG A 81 -15.30 2.72 15.69
N ALA A 82 -14.31 3.15 14.92
CA ALA A 82 -13.42 4.25 15.31
C ALA A 82 -14.18 5.57 15.39
N TRP A 83 -15.00 5.87 14.38
CA TRP A 83 -15.85 7.05 14.37
C TRP A 83 -16.88 7.02 15.49
N SER A 84 -17.57 5.89 15.71
CA SER A 84 -18.59 5.80 16.76
C SER A 84 -18.03 6.05 18.16
N ARG A 85 -16.78 5.62 18.42
CA ARG A 85 -16.09 5.97 19.68
C ARG A 85 -15.78 7.47 19.76
N ASN A 86 -15.28 8.07 18.70
CA ASN A 86 -15.02 9.52 18.64
C ASN A 86 -16.30 10.34 18.85
N ALA A 87 -17.43 9.88 18.31
CA ALA A 87 -18.73 10.53 18.44
C ALA A 87 -19.43 10.30 19.80
N GLY A 88 -18.87 9.48 20.70
CA GLY A 88 -19.53 9.11 21.95
C GLY A 88 -20.74 8.18 21.75
N LEU A 89 -20.82 7.48 20.62
CA LEU A 89 -21.91 6.59 20.21
C LEU A 89 -21.42 5.14 20.21
N PRO A 90 -21.36 4.45 21.36
CA PRO A 90 -20.71 3.14 21.46
C PRO A 90 -21.48 2.02 20.75
N ALA A 91 -22.69 2.27 20.23
CA ALA A 91 -23.53 1.25 19.60
C ALA A 91 -22.78 0.44 18.53
N LEU A 92 -22.00 1.10 17.67
CA LEU A 92 -21.27 0.43 16.59
C LEU A 92 -20.05 -0.36 17.06
N SER A 93 -19.60 -0.19 18.31
CA SER A 93 -18.48 -0.97 18.87
C SER A 93 -18.72 -2.48 18.83
N ARG A 94 -19.99 -2.90 18.74
CA ARG A 94 -20.48 -4.28 18.65
C ARG A 94 -20.60 -4.82 17.21
N LEU A 95 -20.23 -4.04 16.18
CA LEU A 95 -20.22 -4.53 14.80
C LEU A 95 -19.26 -5.71 14.67
N ALA A 96 -19.80 -6.84 14.21
CA ALA A 96 -19.03 -8.03 13.91
C ALA A 96 -18.12 -7.73 12.72
N THR A 97 -16.82 -7.96 12.88
CA THR A 97 -15.86 -7.83 11.78
C THR A 97 -15.84 -9.15 11.01
N PRO A 98 -16.15 -9.17 9.70
CA PRO A 98 -15.95 -10.36 8.90
C PRO A 98 -14.48 -10.76 9.02
N LYS A 99 -14.19 -11.97 9.52
CA LYS A 99 -12.81 -12.44 9.65
C LYS A 99 -12.25 -12.56 8.24
N PRO A 100 -11.27 -11.74 7.84
CA PRO A 100 -10.66 -11.89 6.53
C PRO A 100 -10.02 -13.28 6.50
N ARG A 101 -10.33 -14.09 5.48
CA ARG A 101 -9.46 -15.22 5.17
C ARG A 101 -8.14 -14.60 4.71
N SER A 102 -7.12 -14.72 5.53
CA SER A 102 -5.74 -14.46 5.13
C SER A 102 -5.18 -15.80 4.69
N PRO A 103 -5.30 -16.20 3.41
CA PRO A 103 -4.42 -17.26 2.93
C PRO A 103 -2.98 -16.85 3.24
N LEU A 104 -2.13 -17.81 3.58
CA LEU A 104 -0.71 -17.51 3.72
C LEU A 104 -0.24 -16.91 2.38
N PRO A 105 0.56 -15.83 2.40
CA PRO A 105 1.13 -15.30 1.17
C PRO A 105 1.88 -16.43 0.45
N THR A 106 1.66 -16.55 -0.86
CA THR A 106 2.50 -17.42 -1.68
C THR A 106 3.91 -16.86 -1.65
N VAL A 107 4.86 -17.67 -1.18
CA VAL A 107 6.28 -17.30 -1.19
C VAL A 107 6.89 -17.67 -2.53
N LEU A 108 7.73 -16.80 -3.08
CA LEU A 108 8.51 -17.13 -4.27
C LEU A 108 9.56 -18.19 -3.90
N SER A 109 9.74 -19.19 -4.77
CA SER A 109 10.88 -20.09 -4.65
C SER A 109 12.19 -19.33 -4.87
N HIS A 110 13.29 -19.86 -4.33
CA HIS A 110 14.62 -19.28 -4.54
C HIS A 110 14.94 -19.07 -6.03
N ARG A 111 14.58 -20.06 -6.88
CA ARG A 111 14.75 -19.99 -8.33
C ARG A 111 13.94 -18.85 -8.95
N GLN A 112 12.64 -18.76 -8.65
CA GLN A 112 11.80 -17.68 -9.19
C GLN A 112 12.32 -16.29 -8.81
N MET A 113 12.82 -16.14 -7.58
CA MET A 113 13.41 -14.89 -7.13
C MET A 113 14.72 -14.59 -7.89
N SER A 114 15.59 -15.59 -8.05
CA SER A 114 16.83 -15.45 -8.82
C SER A 114 16.55 -15.05 -10.28
N ASP A 115 15.56 -15.69 -10.92
CA ASP A 115 15.15 -15.39 -12.29
C ASP A 115 14.60 -13.95 -12.39
N THR A 116 13.81 -13.52 -11.39
CA THR A 116 13.25 -12.16 -11.33
C THR A 116 14.36 -11.10 -11.19
N LEU A 117 15.32 -11.29 -10.28
CA LEU A 117 16.44 -10.36 -10.11
C LEU A 117 17.34 -10.33 -11.34
N THR A 118 17.60 -11.49 -11.95
CA THR A 118 18.41 -11.59 -13.17
C THR A 118 17.73 -10.88 -14.34
N GLY A 119 16.41 -11.05 -14.50
CA GLY A 119 15.63 -10.36 -15.52
C GLY A 119 15.67 -8.84 -15.34
N ALA A 120 15.44 -8.35 -14.12
CA ALA A 120 15.50 -6.93 -13.81
C ALA A 120 16.91 -6.34 -14.06
N ALA A 121 17.96 -7.08 -13.69
CA ALA A 121 19.35 -6.69 -13.96
C ALA A 121 19.65 -6.65 -15.47
N ALA A 122 19.10 -7.59 -16.25
CA ALA A 122 19.25 -7.60 -17.70
C ALA A 122 18.53 -6.40 -18.35
N GLU A 123 17.31 -6.07 -17.94
CA GLU A 123 16.61 -4.88 -18.41
C GLU A 123 17.36 -3.59 -18.07
N ALA A 124 17.95 -3.50 -16.88
CA ALA A 124 18.76 -2.35 -16.46
C ALA A 124 19.98 -2.09 -17.36
N THR A 125 20.49 -3.10 -18.09
CA THR A 125 21.60 -2.91 -19.05
C THR A 125 21.25 -1.99 -20.22
N THR A 126 19.95 -1.81 -20.50
CA THR A 126 19.48 -0.86 -21.52
C THR A 126 19.73 0.61 -21.14
N ASN A 127 20.14 0.87 -19.89
CA ASN A 127 20.25 2.21 -19.30
C ASN A 127 18.94 3.01 -19.36
N ASP A 128 17.80 2.35 -19.54
CA ASP A 128 16.50 2.98 -19.35
C ASP A 128 16.34 3.38 -17.87
N PRO A 129 16.01 4.65 -17.57
CA PRO A 129 15.89 5.10 -16.19
C PRO A 129 14.84 4.34 -15.38
N LEU A 130 13.76 3.83 -15.99
CA LEU A 130 12.75 3.04 -15.26
C LEU A 130 13.25 1.63 -14.99
N ALA A 131 13.93 0.99 -15.93
CA ALA A 131 14.56 -0.30 -15.72
C ALA A 131 15.61 -0.25 -14.60
N LEU A 132 16.43 0.82 -14.56
CA LEU A 132 17.40 1.06 -13.47
C LEU A 132 16.72 1.24 -12.11
N ARG A 133 15.61 2.00 -12.07
CA ARG A 133 14.80 2.18 -10.86
C ARG A 133 14.23 0.84 -10.38
N ASP A 134 13.61 0.10 -11.27
CA ASP A 134 12.87 -1.12 -10.94
C ASP A 134 13.84 -2.21 -10.47
N ALA A 135 15.03 -2.32 -11.08
CA ALA A 135 16.12 -3.18 -10.58
C ALA A 135 16.60 -2.78 -9.18
N ALA A 136 16.81 -1.48 -8.92
CA ALA A 136 17.20 -0.99 -7.59
C ALA A 136 16.14 -1.27 -6.52
N ILE A 137 14.85 -1.11 -6.85
CA ILE A 137 13.73 -1.42 -5.97
C ILE A 137 13.72 -2.91 -5.62
N LEU A 138 13.81 -3.78 -6.62
CA LEU A 138 13.74 -5.24 -6.42
C LEU A 138 14.92 -5.76 -5.60
N GLU A 139 16.14 -5.37 -5.95
CA GLU A 139 17.35 -5.78 -5.23
C GLU A 139 17.33 -5.29 -3.78
N PHE A 140 16.93 -4.03 -3.54
CA PHE A 140 16.87 -3.49 -2.19
C PHE A 140 15.81 -4.18 -1.33
N LEU A 141 14.60 -4.39 -1.86
CA LEU A 141 13.54 -5.10 -1.14
C LEU A 141 13.95 -6.52 -0.78
N TYR A 142 14.60 -7.22 -1.71
CA TYR A 142 15.08 -8.57 -1.49
C TYR A 142 16.20 -8.60 -0.43
N ALA A 143 17.19 -7.72 -0.54
CA ALA A 143 18.34 -7.69 0.37
C ALA A 143 17.98 -7.31 1.81
N THR A 144 16.98 -6.44 2.00
CA THR A 144 16.70 -5.82 3.32
C THR A 144 15.43 -6.31 3.98
N ALA A 145 14.56 -7.00 3.24
CA ALA A 145 13.18 -7.29 3.63
C ALA A 145 12.42 -6.03 4.09
N ALA A 146 12.76 -4.86 3.53
CA ALA A 146 12.04 -3.62 3.78
C ALA A 146 10.58 -3.76 3.33
N ARG A 147 9.67 -3.13 4.07
CA ARG A 147 8.29 -2.99 3.61
C ARG A 147 8.25 -1.96 2.48
N VAL A 148 7.31 -2.12 1.55
CA VAL A 148 7.09 -1.14 0.47
C VAL A 148 6.91 0.28 1.02
N SER A 149 6.17 0.45 2.12
CA SER A 149 6.00 1.75 2.76
C SER A 149 7.29 2.35 3.33
N GLU A 150 8.21 1.49 3.78
CA GLU A 150 9.52 1.92 4.31
C GLU A 150 10.42 2.35 3.13
N LEU A 151 10.44 1.58 2.04
CA LEU A 151 11.15 1.95 0.81
C LEU A 151 10.63 3.26 0.20
N CYS A 152 9.31 3.45 0.13
CA CYS A 152 8.73 4.69 -0.40
C CYS A 152 9.05 5.94 0.44
N ALA A 153 9.41 5.77 1.72
CA ALA A 153 9.77 6.85 2.62
C ALA A 153 11.29 7.05 2.74
N LEU A 154 12.09 6.17 2.14
CA LEU A 154 13.55 6.16 2.25
C LEU A 154 14.17 7.33 1.49
N ASN A 155 15.08 8.06 2.13
CA ASN A 155 15.89 9.10 1.52
C ASN A 155 17.31 8.60 1.23
N VAL A 156 18.04 9.33 0.39
CA VAL A 156 19.44 8.98 0.08
C VAL A 156 20.31 9.04 1.33
N ASP A 157 20.06 10.01 2.21
CA ASP A 157 20.79 10.19 3.48
C ASP A 157 20.49 9.09 4.53
N ASP A 158 19.54 8.21 4.24
CA ASP A 158 19.28 7.01 5.04
C ASP A 158 20.16 5.82 4.61
N LEU A 159 20.94 5.94 3.53
CA LEU A 159 21.85 4.93 2.99
C LEU A 159 23.30 5.25 3.37
N ASP A 160 23.94 4.31 4.07
CA ASP A 160 25.37 4.30 4.34
C ASP A 160 26.03 3.23 3.45
N PHE A 161 26.61 3.66 2.34
CA PHE A 161 27.25 2.78 1.36
C PHE A 161 28.58 2.20 1.86
N ASP A 162 29.34 2.95 2.67
CA ASP A 162 30.61 2.48 3.25
C ASP A 162 30.38 1.27 4.15
N ARG A 163 29.30 1.30 4.94
CA ARG A 163 28.89 0.21 5.83
C ARG A 163 27.91 -0.76 5.19
N ARG A 164 27.40 -0.45 3.99
CA ARG A 164 26.26 -1.12 3.35
C ARG A 164 25.08 -1.32 4.29
N THR A 165 24.63 -0.24 4.90
CA THR A 165 23.46 -0.25 5.79
C THR A 165 22.45 0.81 5.42
N ALA A 166 21.16 0.52 5.63
CA ALA A 166 20.07 1.45 5.44
C ALA A 166 19.30 1.66 6.75
N ARG A 167 18.94 2.91 7.05
CA ARG A 167 18.05 3.26 8.16
C ARG A 167 16.60 3.25 7.68
N LEU A 168 15.79 2.33 8.20
CA LEU A 168 14.37 2.19 7.84
C LEU A 168 13.47 2.68 8.97
N THR A 169 12.49 3.51 8.63
CA THR A 169 11.51 4.05 9.59
C THR A 169 10.17 3.34 9.45
N GLY A 170 9.86 2.48 10.42
CA GLY A 170 8.65 1.68 10.48
C GLY A 170 7.46 2.38 11.15
N LYS A 171 6.34 1.64 11.26
CA LYS A 171 5.10 2.12 11.89
C LYS A 171 5.37 2.63 13.31
N GLY A 172 4.87 3.84 13.61
CA GLY A 172 5.03 4.49 14.91
C GLY A 172 6.36 5.23 15.07
N GLY A 173 7.08 5.51 13.98
CA GLY A 173 8.35 6.25 14.00
C GLY A 173 9.52 5.43 14.55
N ARG A 174 9.40 4.09 14.58
CA ARG A 174 10.46 3.21 15.05
C ARG A 174 11.48 2.98 13.94
N GLU A 175 12.72 3.35 14.21
CA GLU A 175 13.83 3.16 13.29
C GLU A 175 14.53 1.83 13.52
N ARG A 176 15.06 1.25 12.45
CA ARG A 176 16.02 0.14 12.51
C ARG A 176 17.05 0.29 11.41
N THR A 177 18.28 -0.13 11.69
CA THR A 177 19.33 -0.25 10.67
C THR A 177 19.33 -1.67 10.13
N VAL A 178 19.35 -1.81 8.81
CA VAL A 178 19.43 -3.11 8.12
C VAL A 178 20.64 -3.14 7.20
N PRO A 179 21.38 -4.26 7.13
CA PRO A 179 22.43 -4.42 6.14
C PRO A 179 21.82 -4.66 4.75
N PHE A 180 22.57 -4.32 3.71
CA PHE A 180 22.31 -4.74 2.33
C PHE A 180 23.58 -5.29 1.68
N GLY A 181 23.41 -6.10 0.63
CA GLY A 181 24.53 -6.73 -0.08
C GLY A 181 25.06 -5.88 -1.24
N LEU A 182 26.20 -6.33 -1.80
CA LEU A 182 26.80 -5.74 -3.01
C LEU A 182 25.83 -5.65 -4.21
N PRO A 183 24.93 -6.61 -4.47
CA PRO A 183 23.96 -6.48 -5.57
C PRO A 183 23.05 -5.26 -5.41
N ALA A 184 22.50 -5.06 -4.21
CA ALA A 184 21.67 -3.89 -3.88
C ALA A 184 22.47 -2.59 -3.95
N GLU A 185 23.71 -2.56 -3.44
CA GLU A 185 24.61 -1.41 -3.56
C GLU A 185 24.81 -1.00 -5.04
N ARG A 186 25.14 -1.97 -5.90
CA ARG A 186 25.35 -1.73 -7.34
C ARG A 186 24.10 -1.19 -8.02
N ALA A 187 22.94 -1.80 -7.77
CA ALA A 187 21.68 -1.38 -8.35
C ALA A 187 21.28 0.02 -7.86
N LEU A 188 21.49 0.32 -6.57
CA LEU A 188 21.28 1.65 -6.00
C LEU A 188 22.18 2.70 -6.64
N HIS A 189 23.48 2.44 -6.80
CA HIS A 189 24.39 3.37 -7.47
C HIS A 189 23.98 3.63 -8.92
N ALA A 190 23.59 2.58 -9.66
CA ALA A 190 23.15 2.72 -11.03
C ALA A 190 21.86 3.56 -11.14
N TRP A 191 20.93 3.41 -10.21
CA TRP A 191 19.73 4.25 -10.13
C TRP A 191 20.03 5.69 -9.70
N LEU A 192 20.92 5.89 -8.72
CA LEU A 192 21.25 7.22 -8.20
C LEU A 192 22.10 8.07 -9.16
N ALA A 193 22.61 7.48 -10.24
CA ALA A 193 23.31 8.21 -11.28
C ALA A 193 22.42 9.27 -11.95
N GLU A 194 23.05 10.38 -12.38
CA GLU A 194 22.36 11.56 -12.95
C GLU A 194 21.51 11.22 -14.18
N ASN A 195 22.00 10.32 -15.02
CA ASN A 195 21.31 9.84 -16.22
C ASN A 195 20.06 8.99 -15.94
N ALA A 196 19.88 8.52 -14.70
CA ALA A 196 18.74 7.68 -14.30
C ALA A 196 17.75 8.47 -13.43
N ARG A 197 18.04 8.63 -12.14
CA ARG A 197 17.17 9.37 -11.21
C ARG A 197 16.96 10.81 -11.67
N GLY A 198 18.00 11.49 -12.14
CA GLY A 198 17.91 12.86 -12.66
C GLY A 198 16.98 12.96 -13.88
N ALA A 199 17.03 12.00 -14.80
CA ALA A 199 16.15 11.93 -15.96
C ALA A 199 14.67 11.74 -15.58
N VAL A 200 14.39 10.84 -14.62
CA VAL A 200 13.02 10.62 -14.11
C VAL A 200 12.49 11.87 -13.41
N LEU A 201 13.28 12.50 -12.53
CA LEU A 201 12.88 13.69 -11.80
C LEU A 201 12.68 14.91 -12.70
N ALA A 202 13.47 15.03 -13.77
CA ALA A 202 13.32 16.08 -14.78
C ALA A 202 12.12 15.86 -15.72
N GLY A 203 11.35 14.77 -15.55
CA GLY A 203 10.22 14.42 -16.43
C GLY A 203 10.66 14.09 -17.86
N ARG A 204 11.93 13.75 -18.08
CA ARG A 204 12.50 13.46 -19.41
C ARG A 204 12.23 12.04 -19.87
N VAL A 205 11.61 11.22 -19.03
CA VAL A 205 11.17 9.87 -19.35
C VAL A 205 9.73 9.94 -19.86
N GLY A 206 9.60 10.16 -21.16
CA GLY A 206 8.32 10.10 -21.87
C GLY A 206 8.03 8.68 -22.33
N GLY A 207 6.93 8.11 -21.84
CA GLY A 207 6.33 6.94 -22.47
C GLY A 207 5.97 7.27 -23.92
N GLY A 208 6.32 6.39 -24.85
CA GLY A 208 5.92 6.51 -26.25
C GLY A 208 4.40 6.62 -26.37
N GLY A 209 3.93 7.67 -27.05
CA GLY A 209 2.53 7.81 -27.47
C GLY A 209 1.86 9.14 -27.12
N GLY A 210 2.04 10.14 -27.98
CA GLY A 210 1.03 11.14 -28.38
C GLY A 210 0.18 11.87 -27.34
N ASN A 211 0.53 13.14 -27.06
CA ASN A 211 -0.23 14.35 -27.40
C ASN A 211 0.08 15.46 -26.37
N GLN A 212 0.66 16.55 -26.85
CA GLN A 212 1.03 17.71 -26.04
C GLN A 212 -0.22 18.47 -25.59
N LYS A 213 -0.26 18.91 -24.32
CA LYS A 213 -0.60 20.30 -23.95
C LYS A 213 -0.38 20.61 -22.47
N THR A 214 0.39 21.69 -22.28
CA THR A 214 0.38 22.70 -21.20
C THR A 214 0.88 22.34 -19.80
N ALA A 215 1.89 23.13 -19.40
CA ALA A 215 2.56 23.16 -18.11
C ALA A 215 1.67 23.62 -16.94
N LYS A 216 1.92 23.08 -15.73
CA LYS A 216 1.58 23.70 -14.45
C LYS A 216 2.58 23.32 -13.34
N LYS A 217 2.87 24.32 -12.49
CA LYS A 217 3.82 24.38 -11.34
C LYS A 217 3.83 23.15 -10.41
N PRO A 218 4.93 22.90 -9.66
CA PRO A 218 5.03 21.76 -8.75
C PRO A 218 4.24 22.02 -7.46
N THR A 219 3.27 21.15 -7.19
CA THR A 219 2.56 21.06 -5.91
C THR A 219 2.67 19.64 -5.39
N THR A 220 3.30 19.48 -4.22
CA THR A 220 3.18 18.39 -3.21
C THR A 220 3.43 16.96 -3.72
N PRO A 221 4.06 16.03 -2.95
CA PRO A 221 4.34 14.70 -3.47
C PRO A 221 3.03 13.97 -3.77
N ALA A 222 2.72 13.88 -5.06
CA ALA A 222 1.65 13.08 -5.59
C ALA A 222 1.94 11.61 -5.29
N GLN A 223 0.86 10.90 -5.03
CA GLN A 223 0.83 9.48 -4.74
C GLN A 223 1.63 8.72 -5.79
N ALA A 224 2.68 8.01 -5.37
CA ALA A 224 3.39 7.08 -6.22
C ALA A 224 2.46 5.89 -6.51
N THR A 225 1.78 5.92 -7.65
CA THR A 225 1.23 4.72 -8.27
C THR A 225 2.40 3.87 -8.73
N MET A 226 2.43 2.59 -8.33
CA MET A 226 3.39 1.62 -8.84
C MET A 226 3.31 1.60 -10.38
N PRO A 227 4.43 1.58 -11.11
CA PRO A 227 4.41 1.43 -12.55
C PRO A 227 3.72 0.12 -12.94
N THR A 228 2.83 0.18 -13.93
CA THR A 228 2.07 -0.96 -14.48
C THR A 228 2.94 -1.99 -15.22
N SER A 229 4.26 -1.80 -15.32
CA SER A 229 5.18 -2.66 -16.06
C SER A 229 5.56 -3.97 -15.35
N LEU A 230 5.36 -4.11 -14.04
CA LEU A 230 5.75 -5.34 -13.31
C LEU A 230 4.72 -6.48 -13.37
N HIS A 231 3.58 -6.29 -14.04
CA HIS A 231 2.53 -7.32 -14.08
C HIS A 231 2.78 -8.45 -15.10
N ALA A 232 3.81 -8.32 -15.97
CA ALA A 232 3.98 -9.19 -17.13
C ALA A 232 5.04 -10.32 -16.99
N THR A 233 5.76 -10.41 -15.87
CA THR A 233 6.89 -11.37 -15.77
C THR A 233 7.00 -12.02 -14.40
N LEU A 234 5.87 -12.37 -13.79
CA LEU A 234 5.87 -13.33 -12.68
C LEU A 234 5.44 -14.70 -13.23
N PRO A 235 6.30 -15.73 -13.17
CA PRO A 235 5.91 -17.08 -13.58
C PRO A 235 4.72 -17.55 -12.73
N PRO A 236 3.78 -18.32 -13.29
CA PRO A 236 2.62 -18.80 -12.55
C PRO A 236 3.06 -19.59 -11.32
N THR A 237 2.54 -19.24 -10.15
CA THR A 237 2.79 -19.99 -8.92
C THR A 237 1.97 -21.27 -8.96
N SER A 238 2.60 -22.39 -9.34
CA SER A 238 1.97 -23.71 -9.28
C SER A 238 1.80 -24.16 -7.83
N ASN A 239 0.57 -24.52 -7.47
CA ASN A 239 0.22 -25.18 -6.22
C ASN A 239 0.26 -26.70 -6.44
N ALA A 240 1.44 -27.26 -6.69
CA ALA A 240 1.64 -28.70 -6.71
C ALA A 240 2.39 -29.09 -5.44
N ALA A 241 1.66 -29.65 -4.48
CA ALA A 241 2.26 -30.37 -3.35
C ALA A 241 3.06 -31.57 -3.91
N PRO A 242 4.30 -31.83 -3.44
CA PRO A 242 4.99 -33.05 -3.81
C PRO A 242 4.33 -34.24 -3.11
N ASP A 243 3.76 -35.13 -3.92
CA ASP A 243 3.21 -36.42 -3.49
C ASP A 243 4.38 -37.36 -3.16
N HIS A 244 4.85 -37.33 -1.92
CA HIS A 244 5.82 -38.31 -1.41
C HIS A 244 5.07 -39.46 -0.74
N ALA A 245 4.52 -40.36 -1.55
CA ALA A 245 4.18 -41.71 -1.13
C ALA A 245 5.43 -42.60 -1.32
N ALA A 246 6.10 -42.96 -0.22
CA ALA A 246 7.04 -44.07 -0.18
C ALA A 246 6.36 -45.25 0.52
N PRO A 247 6.27 -46.45 -0.08
CA PRO A 247 5.78 -47.63 0.60
C PRO A 247 6.88 -48.20 1.51
N HIS A 248 6.56 -48.32 2.80
CA HIS A 248 7.29 -49.21 3.70
C HIS A 248 6.93 -50.65 3.37
N THR A 249 7.91 -51.45 2.99
CA THR A 249 7.86 -52.92 3.07
C THR A 249 8.91 -53.38 4.07
N ALA A 250 8.53 -54.36 4.88
CA ALA A 250 9.34 -55.02 5.90
C ALA A 250 10.50 -55.84 5.31
#